data_AF-A0A9D3W0M8-F1
#
_entry.id   AF-A0A9D3W0M8-F1
#
_cell.length_a   1.000
_cell.length_b   1.000
_cell.length_c   1.000
_cell.angle_alpha   90.00
_cell.angle_beta   90.00
_cell.angle_gamma   90.00
#
_symmetry.space_group_name_H-M   'P 1'
#
loop_
_entity.id
_entity.type
_entity.pdbx_description
1 polymer ?
#
loop_
_entity_poly.entity_id
_entity_poly.type
_entity_poly.pdbx_seq_one_letter_code
_entity_poly.pdbx_strand_id
1 'polypeptide(L)'
;MVLKFHEQIVSDLLEDTSGGLVVLSSGLSLPKLLSSFLSFHSRSSGSLLLLHPPQLSSSLKSLLLSLSPVLPLSEITADLPSSNRLSLYSSPRILILSPRILIVDLLTQKAQTSLISGIVFLNAHSLSESSTESFIVRIIKTFNKNASVYAFSDKPHSMVSGFAKTERTMKSLFIKKLHLWPRFQVNVSEELERDPPEVVDIRVPMSKYMLGIQKAIVEVMDACLKEMRKTNKVDVEDLTVENGLFKSFDEIVRRQLDPIWHTLGKKTKQLVSDLKTLRKLLDYLVRYDAVSYLKYLDTLRVSESFRSIWIFAESSYKVFDYAKKRVYRFAKSDDTKISTPSKNLARKKRKLKEDDSNNDKAIAGTSSTSTSNGVVLQEVLEESPKWKVLRVSERSLKR
;
A
#
# COMPACT_ATOMS: atom_id res chain seq x y z
N MET A 1 16.13 1.26 -25.33
CA MET A 1 17.31 0.40 -25.16
C MET A 1 16.92 -0.70 -24.17
N VAL A 2 17.08 -1.95 -24.58
CA VAL A 2 16.84 -3.12 -23.72
C VAL A 2 18.00 -3.22 -22.72
N LEU A 3 17.71 -3.56 -21.48
CA LEU A 3 18.72 -3.69 -20.41
C LEU A 3 19.41 -5.05 -20.55
N LYS A 4 20.70 -5.15 -20.23
CA LYS A 4 21.46 -6.40 -20.40
C LYS A 4 20.85 -7.57 -19.63
N PHE A 5 20.39 -7.31 -18.41
CA PHE A 5 19.74 -8.37 -17.63
C PHE A 5 18.40 -8.81 -18.24
N HIS A 6 17.69 -7.94 -18.98
CA HIS A 6 16.49 -8.33 -19.71
C HIS A 6 16.83 -9.29 -20.85
N GLU A 7 17.92 -9.07 -21.58
CA GLU A 7 18.37 -9.96 -22.64
C GLU A 7 18.69 -11.36 -22.10
N GLN A 8 19.36 -11.43 -20.94
CA GLN A 8 19.65 -12.70 -20.29
C GLN A 8 18.38 -13.43 -19.85
N ILE A 9 17.42 -12.73 -19.22
CA ILE A 9 16.12 -13.34 -18.87
C ILE A 9 15.45 -13.95 -20.09
N VAL A 10 15.47 -13.22 -21.21
CA VAL A 10 14.86 -13.68 -22.45
C VAL A 10 15.61 -14.89 -23.01
N SER A 11 16.94 -14.90 -22.99
CA SER A 11 17.76 -16.06 -23.39
C SER A 11 17.41 -17.30 -22.59
N ASP A 12 17.40 -17.19 -21.25
CA ASP A 12 17.08 -18.30 -20.35
C ASP A 12 15.65 -18.83 -20.61
N LEU A 13 14.70 -17.94 -20.90
CA LEU A 13 13.32 -18.32 -21.22
C LEU A 13 13.19 -19.01 -22.58
N LEU A 14 14.01 -18.63 -23.56
CA LEU A 14 13.99 -19.21 -24.91
C LEU A 14 14.64 -20.61 -24.95
N GLU A 15 15.64 -20.87 -24.09
CA GLU A 15 16.22 -22.20 -23.93
C GLU A 15 15.19 -23.22 -23.40
N ASP A 16 14.21 -22.75 -22.62
CA ASP A 16 13.20 -23.58 -22.00
C ASP A 16 11.95 -23.81 -22.84
N THR A 17 11.94 -24.93 -23.56
CA THR A 17 10.81 -25.35 -24.40
C THR A 17 9.46 -25.44 -23.66
N SER A 18 9.45 -25.70 -22.35
CA SER A 18 8.21 -25.74 -21.55
C SER A 18 7.73 -24.36 -21.07
N GLY A 19 8.56 -23.32 -21.20
CA GLY A 19 8.39 -22.02 -20.58
C GLY A 19 8.80 -21.97 -19.10
N GLY A 20 8.52 -20.84 -18.45
CA GLY A 20 9.04 -20.51 -17.12
C GLY A 20 8.20 -19.45 -16.39
N LEU A 21 8.32 -19.44 -15.06
CA LEU A 21 7.77 -18.39 -14.20
C LEU A 21 8.88 -17.41 -13.84
N VAL A 22 8.77 -16.16 -14.26
CA VAL A 22 9.71 -15.08 -13.94
C VAL A 22 9.14 -14.20 -12.84
N VAL A 23 9.85 -14.09 -11.72
CA VAL A 23 9.53 -13.18 -10.63
C VAL A 23 10.60 -12.10 -10.55
N LEU A 24 10.24 -10.90 -11.01
CA LEU A 24 11.06 -9.71 -10.94
C LEU A 24 10.82 -8.96 -9.63
N SER A 25 11.83 -8.24 -9.16
CA SER A 25 11.59 -7.18 -8.17
C SER A 25 10.74 -6.06 -8.75
N SER A 26 9.96 -5.42 -7.89
CA SER A 26 9.15 -4.25 -8.27
C SER A 26 10.05 -3.16 -8.85
N GLY A 27 9.59 -2.47 -9.90
CA GLY A 27 10.33 -1.36 -10.51
C GLY A 27 11.38 -1.75 -11.56
N LEU A 28 11.64 -3.04 -11.81
CA LEU A 28 12.57 -3.49 -12.88
C LEU A 28 11.96 -3.46 -14.31
N SER A 29 10.83 -2.78 -14.48
CA SER A 29 10.13 -2.55 -15.75
C SER A 29 9.73 -3.80 -16.54
N LEU A 30 8.75 -4.56 -16.02
CA LEU A 30 8.16 -5.70 -16.71
C LEU A 30 7.72 -5.43 -18.18
N PRO A 31 7.14 -4.24 -18.53
CA PRO A 31 6.76 -3.97 -19.92
C PRO A 31 7.94 -3.95 -20.91
N LYS A 32 9.14 -3.53 -20.48
CA LYS A 32 10.35 -3.54 -21.32
C LYS A 32 10.82 -4.96 -21.58
N LEU A 33 10.87 -5.78 -20.53
CA LEU A 33 11.17 -7.20 -20.64
C LEU A 33 10.18 -7.89 -21.59
N LEU A 34 8.87 -7.63 -21.41
CA LEU A 34 7.84 -8.22 -22.25
C LEU A 34 7.98 -7.78 -23.71
N SER A 35 8.22 -6.50 -23.98
CA SER A 35 8.44 -5.99 -25.33
C SER A 35 9.62 -6.69 -26.01
N SER A 36 10.74 -6.88 -25.28
CA SER A 36 11.90 -7.62 -25.76
C SER A 36 11.57 -9.10 -25.98
N PHE A 37 10.92 -9.77 -25.03
CA PHE A 37 10.53 -11.17 -25.17
C PHE A 37 9.64 -11.41 -26.41
N LEU A 38 8.65 -10.54 -26.60
CA LEU A 38 7.73 -10.63 -27.73
C LEU A 38 8.40 -10.36 -29.09
N SER A 39 9.49 -9.58 -29.14
CA SER A 39 10.18 -9.31 -30.40
C SER A 39 11.01 -10.50 -30.90
N PHE A 40 11.42 -11.41 -30.01
CA PHE A 40 12.09 -12.66 -30.39
C PHE A 40 11.14 -13.77 -30.83
N HIS A 41 9.82 -13.62 -30.66
CA HIS A 41 8.85 -14.60 -31.12
C HIS A 41 8.80 -14.65 -32.65
N SER A 42 9.24 -15.76 -33.24
CA SER A 42 9.12 -15.99 -34.68
C SER A 42 7.68 -16.35 -35.07
N ARG A 43 7.20 -15.83 -36.21
CA ARG A 43 5.90 -16.23 -36.76
C ARG A 43 5.85 -17.69 -37.20
N SER A 44 7.00 -18.34 -37.38
CA SER A 44 7.07 -19.75 -37.77
C SER A 44 6.71 -20.73 -36.65
N SER A 45 6.73 -20.31 -35.38
CA SER A 45 6.48 -21.18 -34.24
C SER A 45 5.00 -21.27 -33.84
N GLY A 46 4.11 -20.53 -34.51
CA GLY A 46 2.67 -20.47 -34.23
C GLY A 46 2.24 -19.19 -33.51
N SER A 47 1.01 -19.20 -32.98
CA SER A 47 0.41 -18.04 -32.29
C SER A 47 0.81 -17.99 -30.82
N LEU A 48 1.17 -16.80 -30.34
CA LEU A 48 1.48 -16.53 -28.93
C LEU A 48 0.32 -15.77 -28.30
N LEU A 49 -0.24 -16.31 -27.23
CA LEU A 49 -1.43 -15.73 -26.57
C LEU A 49 -1.03 -14.92 -25.35
N LEU A 50 -1.18 -13.59 -25.41
CA LEU A 50 -0.98 -12.69 -24.28
C LEU A 50 -2.30 -12.52 -23.53
N LEU A 51 -2.41 -13.14 -22.35
CA LEU A 51 -3.60 -13.11 -21.52
C LEU A 51 -3.57 -11.96 -20.53
N HIS A 52 -4.62 -11.14 -20.60
CA HIS A 52 -4.68 -9.91 -19.82
C HIS A 52 -6.11 -9.53 -19.43
N PRO A 53 -6.34 -8.95 -18.23
CA PRO A 53 -7.65 -8.40 -17.88
C PRO A 53 -8.04 -7.23 -18.81
N PRO A 54 -9.33 -7.10 -19.19
CA PRO A 54 -9.78 -6.13 -20.20
C PRO A 54 -9.57 -4.66 -19.78
N GLN A 55 -9.44 -4.37 -18.49
CA GLN A 55 -9.31 -3.01 -17.95
C GLN A 55 -7.97 -2.34 -18.28
N LEU A 56 -6.97 -3.11 -18.69
CA LEU A 56 -5.59 -2.66 -18.85
C LEU A 56 -5.07 -2.90 -20.28
N SER A 57 -5.91 -3.35 -21.24
CA SER A 57 -5.43 -3.79 -22.56
C SER A 57 -4.97 -2.63 -23.43
N SER A 58 -5.69 -1.51 -23.42
CA SER A 58 -5.37 -0.33 -24.22
C SER A 58 -4.06 0.35 -23.81
N SER A 59 -3.82 0.49 -22.50
CA SER A 59 -2.60 1.09 -21.95
C SER A 59 -1.37 0.21 -22.13
N LEU A 60 -1.54 -1.11 -22.03
CA LEU A 60 -0.44 -2.05 -22.24
C LEU A 60 -0.05 -2.13 -23.72
N LYS A 61 -1.03 -2.19 -24.62
CA LYS A 61 -0.78 -2.24 -26.06
C LYS A 61 -0.07 -0.99 -26.56
N SER A 62 -0.53 0.20 -26.14
CA SER A 62 0.14 1.46 -26.50
C SER A 62 1.56 1.52 -25.94
N LEU A 63 1.79 1.03 -24.72
CA LEU A 63 3.11 0.94 -24.12
C LEU A 63 4.02 -0.06 -24.85
N LEU A 64 3.52 -1.22 -25.25
CA LEU A 64 4.31 -2.19 -26.01
C LEU A 64 4.68 -1.67 -27.40
N LEU A 65 3.74 -1.00 -28.07
CA LEU A 65 3.97 -0.40 -29.39
C LEU A 65 4.90 0.82 -29.33
N SER A 66 4.87 1.60 -28.23
CA SER A 66 5.83 2.69 -28.04
C SER A 66 7.24 2.18 -27.76
N LEU A 67 7.37 1.03 -27.10
CA LEU A 67 8.66 0.38 -26.86
C LEU A 67 9.18 -0.37 -28.10
N SER A 68 8.31 -0.98 -28.89
CA SER A 68 8.66 -1.69 -30.12
C SER A 68 7.54 -1.58 -31.17
N PRO A 69 7.68 -0.66 -32.15
CA PRO A 69 6.63 -0.39 -33.15
C PRO A 69 6.36 -1.53 -34.13
N VAL A 70 7.29 -2.49 -34.24
CA VAL A 70 7.28 -3.56 -35.26
C VAL A 70 6.54 -4.82 -34.77
N LEU A 71 6.09 -4.84 -33.52
CA LEU A 71 5.40 -5.99 -32.91
C LEU A 71 4.06 -6.28 -33.63
N PRO A 72 3.85 -7.50 -34.17
CA PRO A 72 2.61 -7.88 -34.86
C PRO A 72 1.48 -8.21 -33.86
N LEU A 73 1.11 -7.25 -33.03
CA LEU A 73 0.07 -7.39 -32.00
C LEU A 73 -1.32 -7.22 -32.61
N SER A 74 -2.18 -8.20 -32.38
CA SER A 74 -3.61 -8.11 -32.70
C SER A 74 -4.43 -8.35 -31.44
N GLU A 75 -5.52 -7.63 -31.28
CA GLU A 75 -6.34 -7.69 -30.06
C GLU A 75 -7.70 -8.30 -30.39
N ILE A 76 -8.13 -9.25 -29.56
CA ILE A 76 -9.45 -9.87 -29.67
C ILE A 76 -10.33 -9.32 -28.55
N THR A 77 -11.23 -8.41 -28.93
CA THR A 77 -12.30 -7.88 -28.08
C THR A 77 -13.57 -8.72 -28.20
N ALA A 78 -14.49 -8.56 -27.25
CA ALA A 78 -15.78 -9.26 -27.25
C ALA A 78 -16.66 -8.89 -28.46
N ASP A 79 -16.51 -7.66 -28.96
CA ASP A 79 -17.34 -7.08 -30.02
C ASP A 79 -16.94 -7.56 -31.43
N LEU A 80 -15.79 -8.23 -31.58
CA LEU A 80 -15.37 -8.78 -32.86
C LEU A 80 -16.27 -9.94 -33.30
N PRO A 81 -16.78 -9.92 -34.55
CA PRO A 81 -17.62 -10.98 -35.08
C PRO A 81 -16.85 -12.31 -35.17
N SER A 82 -17.58 -13.42 -35.12
CA SER A 82 -17.02 -14.78 -35.05
C SER A 82 -16.12 -15.13 -36.24
N SER A 83 -16.45 -14.68 -37.45
CA SER A 83 -15.66 -14.90 -38.67
C SER A 83 -14.28 -14.25 -38.59
N ASN A 84 -14.23 -12.97 -38.18
CA ASN A 84 -12.97 -12.24 -38.00
C ASN A 84 -12.13 -12.84 -36.86
N ARG A 85 -12.77 -13.36 -35.81
CA ARG A 85 -12.06 -14.02 -34.73
C ARG A 85 -11.40 -15.32 -35.18
N LEU A 86 -12.08 -16.10 -36.02
CA LEU A 86 -11.54 -17.33 -36.59
C LEU A 86 -10.29 -17.04 -37.45
N SER A 87 -10.37 -16.02 -38.32
CA SER A 87 -9.23 -15.65 -39.17
C SER A 87 -8.01 -15.17 -38.37
N LEU A 88 -8.23 -14.47 -37.24
CA LEU A 88 -7.17 -14.09 -36.33
C LEU A 88 -6.50 -15.30 -35.67
N TYR A 89 -7.27 -16.31 -35.23
CA TYR A 89 -6.71 -17.54 -34.66
C TYR A 89 -5.99 -18.42 -35.70
N SER A 90 -6.43 -18.41 -36.96
CA SER A 90 -5.80 -19.17 -38.05
C SER A 90 -4.45 -18.60 -38.48
N SER A 91 -4.19 -17.31 -38.24
CA SER A 91 -2.92 -16.67 -38.63
C SER A 91 -1.91 -16.65 -37.48
N PRO A 92 -0.64 -17.04 -37.70
CA PRO A 92 0.37 -17.04 -36.65
C PRO A 92 0.77 -15.61 -36.27
N ARG A 93 0.28 -15.13 -35.12
CA ARG A 93 0.49 -13.77 -34.61
C ARG A 93 0.53 -13.75 -33.08
N ILE A 94 0.88 -12.60 -32.53
CA ILE A 94 0.75 -12.34 -31.10
C ILE A 94 -0.66 -11.80 -30.85
N LEU A 95 -1.48 -12.56 -30.14
CA LEU A 95 -2.87 -12.24 -29.86
C LEU A 95 -3.02 -11.77 -28.42
N ILE A 96 -3.56 -10.57 -28.23
CA ILE A 96 -3.94 -10.04 -26.92
C ILE A 96 -5.43 -10.32 -26.71
N LEU A 97 -5.77 -11.00 -25.63
CA LEU A 97 -7.15 -11.37 -25.34
C LEU A 97 -7.40 -11.58 -23.86
N SER A 98 -8.67 -11.47 -23.46
CA SER A 98 -9.06 -11.75 -22.08
C SER A 98 -9.22 -13.26 -21.84
N PRO A 99 -8.90 -13.76 -20.63
CA PRO A 99 -9.12 -15.17 -20.28
C PRO A 99 -10.56 -15.63 -20.53
N ARG A 100 -11.55 -14.76 -20.29
CA ARG A 100 -12.98 -15.06 -20.52
C ARG A 100 -13.31 -15.31 -21.99
N ILE A 101 -12.71 -14.55 -22.91
CA ILE A 101 -12.92 -14.76 -24.36
C ILE A 101 -12.26 -16.07 -24.78
N LEU A 102 -10.99 -16.28 -24.39
CA LEU A 102 -10.25 -17.46 -24.78
C LEU A 102 -10.91 -18.75 -24.30
N ILE A 103 -11.41 -18.80 -23.06
CA ILE A 103 -12.01 -20.03 -22.55
C ILE A 103 -13.27 -20.43 -23.34
N VAL A 104 -14.13 -19.45 -23.68
CA VAL A 104 -15.33 -19.71 -24.49
C VAL A 104 -14.93 -20.17 -25.90
N ASP A 105 -13.92 -19.54 -26.51
CA ASP A 105 -13.46 -19.90 -27.84
C ASP A 105 -12.79 -21.28 -27.89
N LEU A 106 -12.09 -21.69 -26.81
CA LEU A 106 -11.52 -23.03 -26.67
C LEU A 106 -12.63 -24.09 -26.49
N LEU A 107 -13.61 -23.82 -25.63
CA LEU A 107 -14.73 -24.76 -25.40
C LEU A 107 -15.64 -24.90 -26.61
N THR A 108 -15.80 -23.84 -27.40
CA THR A 108 -16.55 -23.87 -28.67
C THR A 108 -15.70 -24.29 -29.87
N GLN A 109 -14.45 -24.72 -29.65
CA GLN A 109 -13.50 -25.20 -30.66
C GLN A 109 -13.19 -24.20 -31.79
N LYS A 110 -13.39 -22.90 -31.55
CA LYS A 110 -13.01 -21.83 -32.50
C LYS A 110 -11.51 -21.57 -32.48
N ALA A 111 -10.88 -21.68 -31.31
CA ALA A 111 -9.44 -21.57 -31.15
C ALA A 111 -8.80 -22.97 -31.20
N GLN A 112 -8.12 -23.28 -32.30
CA GLN A 112 -7.41 -24.55 -32.43
C GLN A 112 -6.16 -24.58 -31.55
N THR A 113 -6.10 -25.53 -30.61
CA THR A 113 -4.99 -25.67 -29.66
C THR A 113 -3.68 -26.07 -30.33
N SER A 114 -3.73 -26.71 -31.50
CA SER A 114 -2.57 -27.12 -32.30
C SER A 114 -1.75 -25.95 -32.84
N LEU A 115 -2.38 -24.80 -33.09
CA LEU A 115 -1.73 -23.60 -33.64
C LEU A 115 -1.11 -22.70 -32.55
N ILE A 116 -1.37 -23.02 -31.28
CA ILE A 116 -0.88 -22.23 -30.14
C ILE A 116 0.55 -22.66 -29.83
N SER A 117 1.48 -21.74 -30.03
CA SER A 117 2.89 -21.92 -29.67
C SER A 117 3.09 -21.81 -28.15
N GLY A 118 2.42 -20.84 -27.54
CA GLY A 118 2.51 -20.62 -26.11
C GLY A 118 1.54 -19.58 -25.58
N ILE A 119 1.56 -19.44 -24.25
CA ILE A 119 0.68 -18.55 -23.50
C ILE A 119 1.53 -17.71 -22.55
N VAL A 120 1.22 -16.42 -22.47
CA VAL A 120 1.90 -15.46 -21.62
C VAL A 120 0.92 -14.86 -20.60
N PHE A 121 1.27 -14.94 -19.32
CA PHE A 121 0.57 -14.32 -18.20
C PHE A 121 1.42 -13.22 -17.58
N LEU A 122 0.84 -12.03 -17.36
CA LEU A 122 1.59 -10.88 -16.80
C LEU A 122 1.41 -10.65 -15.31
N ASN A 123 0.32 -11.16 -14.73
CA ASN A 123 -0.02 -11.00 -13.34
C ASN A 123 -0.04 -12.36 -12.63
N ALA A 124 1.08 -13.09 -12.68
CA ALA A 124 1.12 -14.42 -12.06
C ALA A 124 0.76 -14.41 -10.56
N HIS A 125 1.00 -13.29 -9.87
CA HIS A 125 0.64 -13.09 -8.47
C HIS A 125 -0.87 -13.08 -8.19
N SER A 126 -1.73 -12.81 -9.17
CA SER A 126 -3.18 -12.87 -9.00
C SER A 126 -3.78 -14.23 -9.34
N LEU A 127 -2.97 -15.16 -9.86
CA LEU A 127 -3.43 -16.49 -10.26
C LEU A 127 -3.66 -17.39 -9.05
N SER A 128 -4.67 -18.24 -9.16
CA SER A 128 -5.00 -19.29 -8.21
C SER A 128 -5.21 -20.61 -8.95
N GLU A 129 -5.21 -21.73 -8.22
CA GLU A 129 -5.45 -23.06 -8.79
C GLU A 129 -6.84 -23.17 -9.44
N SER A 130 -7.83 -22.45 -8.91
CA SER A 130 -9.21 -22.40 -9.40
C SER A 130 -9.48 -21.28 -10.41
N SER A 131 -8.44 -20.57 -10.86
CA SER A 131 -8.61 -19.45 -11.79
C SER A 131 -8.92 -19.93 -13.22
N THR A 132 -9.58 -19.08 -14.00
CA THR A 132 -9.90 -19.38 -15.40
C THR A 132 -8.65 -19.63 -16.23
N GLU A 133 -7.56 -18.93 -15.92
CA GLU A 133 -6.24 -19.09 -16.53
C GLU A 133 -5.66 -20.49 -16.30
N SER A 134 -5.69 -20.98 -15.06
CA SER A 134 -5.26 -22.35 -14.74
C SER A 134 -6.08 -23.39 -15.52
N PHE A 135 -7.38 -23.14 -15.70
CA PHE A 135 -8.23 -24.01 -16.51
C PHE A 135 -7.91 -23.95 -18.01
N ILE A 136 -7.66 -22.76 -18.56
CA ILE A 136 -7.19 -22.57 -19.95
C ILE A 136 -5.91 -23.36 -20.21
N VAL A 137 -4.92 -23.25 -19.32
CA VAL A 137 -3.65 -23.97 -19.46
C VAL A 137 -3.89 -25.48 -19.42
N ARG A 138 -4.75 -25.98 -18.53
CA ARG A 138 -5.10 -27.40 -18.48
C ARG A 138 -5.71 -27.90 -19.79
N ILE A 139 -6.63 -27.16 -20.39
CA ILE A 139 -7.21 -27.51 -21.71
C ILE A 139 -6.11 -27.55 -22.77
N ILE A 140 -5.30 -26.48 -22.87
CA ILE A 140 -4.25 -26.40 -23.89
C ILE A 140 -3.23 -27.52 -23.72
N LYS A 141 -2.75 -27.80 -22.50
CA LYS A 141 -1.81 -28.90 -22.24
C LYS A 141 -2.38 -30.29 -22.50
N THR A 142 -3.70 -30.46 -22.42
CA THR A 142 -4.36 -31.74 -22.74
C THR A 142 -4.31 -32.04 -24.23
N PHE A 143 -4.53 -31.03 -25.09
CA PHE A 143 -4.56 -31.19 -26.54
C PHE A 143 -3.23 -30.84 -27.24
N ASN A 144 -2.39 -30.02 -26.62
CA ASN A 144 -1.08 -29.59 -27.10
C ASN A 144 -0.08 -29.54 -25.94
N LYS A 145 0.65 -30.65 -25.74
CA LYS A 145 1.66 -30.77 -24.67
C LYS A 145 2.87 -29.85 -24.88
N ASN A 146 3.15 -29.51 -26.14
CA ASN A 146 4.32 -28.73 -26.56
C ASN A 146 4.13 -27.22 -26.38
N ALA A 147 2.89 -26.74 -26.18
CA ALA A 147 2.64 -25.31 -25.97
C ALA A 147 3.38 -24.79 -24.73
N SER A 148 4.26 -23.81 -24.89
CA SER A 148 5.04 -23.24 -23.79
C SER A 148 4.19 -22.31 -22.92
N VAL A 149 4.44 -22.28 -21.60
CA VAL A 149 3.70 -21.41 -20.68
C VAL A 149 4.67 -20.46 -19.99
N TYR A 150 4.50 -19.17 -20.23
CA TYR A 150 5.30 -18.11 -19.66
C TYR A 150 4.45 -17.30 -18.68
N ALA A 151 4.95 -17.15 -17.46
CA ALA A 151 4.26 -16.37 -16.45
C ALA A 151 5.22 -15.35 -15.86
N PHE A 152 4.77 -14.10 -15.72
CA PHE A 152 5.56 -13.00 -15.21
C PHE A 152 4.87 -12.40 -13.97
N SER A 153 5.67 -11.89 -13.04
CA SER A 153 5.21 -11.10 -11.91
C SER A 153 6.28 -10.11 -11.47
N ASP A 154 5.86 -8.89 -11.16
CA ASP A 154 6.69 -7.82 -10.56
C ASP A 154 6.38 -7.61 -9.06
N LYS A 155 5.56 -8.50 -8.47
CA LYS A 155 5.14 -8.47 -7.05
C LYS A 155 5.63 -9.72 -6.31
N PRO A 156 6.91 -9.79 -5.91
CA PRO A 156 7.47 -10.96 -5.23
C PRO A 156 6.76 -11.24 -3.89
N HIS A 157 6.41 -10.19 -3.13
CA HIS A 157 5.68 -10.32 -1.86
C HIS A 157 4.35 -11.06 -2.02
N SER A 158 3.61 -10.80 -3.10
CA SER A 158 2.33 -11.46 -3.38
C SER A 158 2.48 -12.89 -3.89
N MET A 159 3.68 -13.31 -4.34
CA MET A 159 3.97 -14.69 -4.73
C MET A 159 4.25 -15.61 -3.52
N VAL A 160 4.75 -15.02 -2.43
CA VAL A 160 5.00 -15.71 -1.15
C VAL A 160 3.80 -15.59 -0.20
N SER A 161 2.69 -14.97 -0.64
CA SER A 161 1.51 -14.80 0.20
C SER A 161 0.79 -16.14 0.43
N GLY A 162 0.63 -16.55 1.70
CA GLY A 162 -0.09 -17.76 2.08
C GLY A 162 0.79 -19.01 1.99
N PHE A 163 0.19 -20.18 2.16
CA PHE A 163 0.93 -21.44 2.15
C PHE A 163 1.30 -21.85 0.70
N ALA A 164 2.61 -21.93 0.42
CA ALA A 164 3.19 -22.48 -0.81
C ALA A 164 2.59 -21.94 -2.13
N LYS A 165 2.15 -20.67 -2.17
CA LYS A 165 1.44 -20.11 -3.34
C LYS A 165 2.23 -20.20 -4.63
N THR A 166 3.53 -19.89 -4.61
CA THR A 166 4.38 -19.98 -5.82
C THR A 166 4.39 -21.41 -6.40
N GLU A 167 4.57 -22.42 -5.54
CA GLU A 167 4.55 -23.82 -5.96
C GLU A 167 3.19 -24.23 -6.54
N ARG A 168 2.10 -23.82 -5.89
CA ARG A 168 0.73 -24.06 -6.34
C ARG A 168 0.45 -23.45 -7.71
N THR A 169 0.86 -22.20 -7.92
CA THR A 169 0.74 -21.51 -9.22
C THR A 169 1.59 -22.19 -10.30
N MET A 170 2.82 -22.61 -9.98
CA MET A 170 3.65 -23.34 -10.94
C MET A 170 3.03 -24.67 -11.34
N LYS A 171 2.50 -25.42 -10.36
CA LYS A 171 1.77 -26.69 -10.60
C LYS A 171 0.52 -26.47 -11.44
N SER A 172 -0.27 -25.43 -11.17
CA SER A 172 -1.50 -25.16 -11.93
C SER A 172 -1.23 -24.73 -13.37
N LEU A 173 -0.08 -24.09 -13.63
CA LEU A 173 0.37 -23.68 -14.96
C LEU A 173 1.26 -24.70 -15.67
N PHE A 174 1.56 -25.86 -15.04
CA PHE A 174 2.46 -26.89 -15.56
C PHE A 174 3.88 -26.37 -15.87
N ILE A 175 4.34 -25.39 -15.08
CA ILE A 175 5.68 -24.78 -15.19
C ILE A 175 6.65 -25.52 -14.25
N LYS A 176 7.83 -25.85 -14.75
CA LYS A 176 8.88 -26.54 -13.97
C LYS A 176 9.98 -25.61 -13.46
N LYS A 177 10.26 -24.52 -14.18
CA LYS A 177 11.37 -23.61 -13.87
C LYS A 177 10.88 -22.26 -13.35
N LEU A 178 11.58 -21.79 -12.32
CA LEU A 178 11.34 -20.53 -11.64
C LEU A 178 12.60 -19.65 -11.80
N HIS A 179 12.43 -18.48 -12.39
CA HIS A 179 13.49 -17.50 -12.57
C HIS A 179 13.26 -16.35 -11.59
N LEU A 180 14.17 -16.20 -10.62
CA LEU A 180 14.10 -15.16 -9.60
C LEU A 180 15.09 -14.05 -9.94
N TRP A 181 14.60 -12.82 -10.04
CA TRP A 181 15.42 -11.64 -10.38
C TRP A 181 15.29 -10.54 -9.31
N PRO A 182 15.97 -10.73 -8.16
CA PRO A 182 16.03 -9.72 -7.11
C PRO A 182 16.93 -8.53 -7.52
N ARG A 183 16.74 -7.36 -6.92
CA ARG A 183 17.59 -6.18 -7.20
C ARG A 183 19.07 -6.36 -6.84
N PHE A 184 19.36 -7.25 -5.90
CA PHE A 184 20.74 -7.55 -5.46
C PHE A 184 21.42 -8.62 -6.33
N GLN A 185 20.74 -9.14 -7.37
CA GLN A 185 21.39 -10.02 -8.32
C GLN A 185 22.46 -9.23 -9.09
N VAL A 186 23.64 -9.81 -9.26
CA VAL A 186 24.84 -9.17 -9.84
C VAL A 186 24.50 -8.31 -11.07
N ASN A 187 23.88 -8.90 -12.09
CA ASN A 187 23.60 -8.21 -13.36
C ASN A 187 22.57 -7.09 -13.23
N VAL A 188 21.65 -7.20 -12.27
CA VAL A 188 20.67 -6.15 -11.99
C VAL A 188 21.33 -5.02 -11.20
N SER A 189 22.15 -5.35 -10.19
CA SER A 189 22.86 -4.37 -9.36
C SER A 189 23.81 -3.53 -10.21
N GLU A 190 24.63 -4.16 -11.04
CA GLU A 190 25.58 -3.48 -11.94
C GLU A 190 24.89 -2.47 -12.86
N GLU A 191 23.71 -2.81 -13.37
CA GLU A 191 22.96 -1.93 -14.28
C GLU A 191 22.24 -0.80 -13.54
N LEU A 192 21.79 -1.03 -12.30
CA LEU A 192 21.22 0.00 -11.43
C LEU A 192 22.27 0.96 -10.85
N GLU A 193 23.49 0.47 -10.60
CA GLU A 193 24.62 1.24 -10.05
C GLU A 193 25.36 2.06 -11.11
N ARG A 194 25.05 1.87 -12.40
CA ARG A 194 25.69 2.60 -13.51
C ARG A 194 25.44 4.10 -13.47
N ASP A 195 24.23 4.51 -13.09
CA ASP A 195 23.82 5.91 -13.00
C ASP A 195 22.82 6.10 -11.84
N PRO A 196 23.30 6.05 -10.58
CA PRO A 196 22.43 6.13 -9.42
C PRO A 196 21.91 7.56 -9.25
N PRO A 197 20.62 7.76 -8.94
CA PRO A 197 20.10 9.08 -8.65
C PRO A 197 20.74 9.64 -7.37
N GLU A 198 21.03 10.94 -7.34
CA GLU A 198 21.48 11.62 -6.13
C GLU A 198 20.31 11.70 -5.13
N VAL A 199 20.49 11.09 -3.96
CA VAL A 199 19.49 11.08 -2.88
C VAL A 199 20.01 11.87 -1.69
N VAL A 200 19.29 12.93 -1.31
CA VAL A 200 19.59 13.74 -0.14
C VAL A 200 18.59 13.43 0.98
N ASP A 201 19.07 12.74 2.02
CA ASP A 201 18.26 12.36 3.17
C ASP A 201 18.14 13.51 4.18
N ILE A 202 16.94 14.08 4.30
CA ILE A 202 16.65 15.14 5.28
C ILE A 202 15.78 14.60 6.41
N ARG A 203 16.36 14.52 7.61
CA ARG A 203 15.65 14.04 8.81
C ARG A 203 14.85 15.17 9.45
N VAL A 204 13.52 15.03 9.45
CA VAL A 204 12.60 16.01 10.05
C VAL A 204 11.98 15.40 11.32
N PRO A 205 12.33 15.89 12.53
CA PRO A 205 11.74 15.38 13.76
C PRO A 205 10.26 15.76 13.86
N MET A 206 9.46 14.86 14.43
CA MET A 206 8.07 15.17 14.79
C MET A 206 8.03 16.15 15.96
N SER A 207 6.96 16.93 16.06
CA SER A 207 6.74 17.79 17.21
C SER A 207 6.44 16.98 18.49
N LYS A 208 6.56 17.63 19.66
CA LYS A 208 6.28 16.99 20.95
C LYS A 208 4.86 16.42 21.02
N TYR A 209 3.87 17.14 20.49
CA TYR A 209 2.47 16.69 20.50
C TYR A 209 2.22 15.59 19.47
N MET A 210 2.82 15.67 18.28
CA MET A 210 2.73 14.58 17.30
C MET A 210 3.34 13.28 17.83
N LEU A 211 4.49 13.34 18.51
CA LEU A 211 5.11 12.19 19.15
C LEU A 211 4.22 11.61 20.26
N GLY A 212 3.60 12.47 21.07
CA GLY A 212 2.64 12.06 22.10
C GLY A 212 1.43 11.32 21.51
N ILE A 213 0.86 11.84 20.42
CA ILE A 213 -0.25 11.19 19.69
C ILE A 213 0.20 9.85 19.11
N GLN A 214 1.36 9.80 18.45
CA GLN A 214 1.88 8.56 17.86
C GLN A 214 2.03 7.46 18.93
N LYS A 215 2.66 7.78 20.06
CA LYS A 215 2.83 6.82 21.17
C LYS A 215 1.49 6.32 21.70
N ALA A 216 0.54 7.23 21.91
CA ALA A 216 -0.80 6.87 22.39
C ALA A 216 -1.54 5.96 21.39
N ILE A 217 -1.48 6.25 20.08
CA ILE A 217 -2.11 5.39 19.07
C ILE A 217 -1.45 3.99 19.02
N VAL A 218 -0.13 3.92 19.08
CA VAL A 218 0.60 2.64 19.08
C VAL A 218 0.25 1.80 20.31
N GLU A 219 0.10 2.42 21.49
CA GLU A 219 -0.33 1.75 22.71
C GLU A 219 -1.75 1.18 22.58
N VAL A 220 -2.68 1.94 22.00
CA VAL A 220 -4.05 1.47 21.73
C VAL A 220 -4.06 0.34 20.70
N MET A 221 -3.24 0.44 19.64
CA MET A 221 -3.08 -0.64 18.66
C MET A 221 -2.57 -1.93 19.31
N ASP A 222 -1.57 -1.86 20.19
CA ASP A 222 -1.06 -3.03 20.91
C ASP A 222 -2.14 -3.66 21.80
N ALA A 223 -2.94 -2.85 22.50
CA ALA A 223 -4.08 -3.34 23.27
C ALA A 223 -5.12 -4.06 22.39
N CYS A 224 -5.47 -3.49 21.22
CA CYS A 224 -6.37 -4.13 20.26
C CYS A 224 -5.79 -5.45 19.71
N LEU A 225 -4.49 -5.51 19.41
CA LEU A 225 -3.82 -6.72 18.95
C LEU A 225 -3.77 -7.80 20.03
N LYS A 226 -3.52 -7.43 21.30
CA LYS A 226 -3.59 -8.34 22.46
C LYS A 226 -4.99 -8.93 22.62
N GLU A 227 -6.05 -8.12 22.51
CA GLU A 227 -7.42 -8.60 22.56
C GLU A 227 -7.76 -9.53 21.38
N MET A 228 -7.23 -9.25 20.20
CA MET A 228 -7.44 -10.12 19.03
C MET A 228 -6.74 -11.47 19.17
N ARG A 229 -5.50 -11.49 19.71
CA ARG A 229 -4.72 -12.72 19.98
C ARG A 229 -5.44 -13.69 20.92
N LYS A 230 -6.24 -13.19 21.87
CA LYS A 230 -7.05 -14.03 22.78
C LYS A 230 -8.08 -14.91 22.05
N THR A 231 -8.42 -14.60 20.80
CA THR A 231 -9.43 -15.34 20.04
C THR A 231 -8.93 -16.70 19.54
N ASN A 232 -7.64 -17.04 19.68
CA ASN A 232 -6.96 -18.30 19.27
C ASN A 232 -7.19 -18.78 17.81
N LYS A 233 -7.88 -17.96 16.99
CA LYS A 233 -8.22 -18.21 15.59
C LYS A 233 -7.29 -17.48 14.61
N VAL A 234 -6.28 -16.79 15.14
CA VAL A 234 -5.42 -15.87 14.37
C VAL A 234 -3.98 -16.17 14.74
N ASP A 235 -3.11 -16.22 13.73
CA ASP A 235 -1.71 -16.56 13.91
C ASP A 235 -0.98 -15.43 14.66
N VAL A 236 -0.24 -15.79 15.71
CA VAL A 236 0.36 -14.84 16.65
C VAL A 236 1.64 -14.22 16.07
N GLU A 237 2.33 -14.93 15.18
CA GLU A 237 3.61 -14.50 14.59
C GLU A 237 3.45 -13.29 13.65
N ASP A 238 2.35 -13.27 12.89
CA ASP A 238 2.03 -12.19 11.95
C ASP A 238 1.48 -10.93 12.65
N LEU A 239 0.95 -11.05 13.89
CA LEU A 239 0.25 -10.01 14.64
C LEU A 239 1.14 -9.21 15.61
N THR A 240 2.27 -8.71 15.12
CA THR A 240 3.12 -7.78 15.87
C THR A 240 2.75 -6.32 15.61
N VAL A 241 3.08 -5.43 16.54
CA VAL A 241 2.88 -3.98 16.38
C VAL A 241 3.70 -3.45 15.19
N GLU A 242 4.90 -3.96 15.00
CA GLU A 242 5.79 -3.62 13.88
C GLU A 242 5.15 -3.99 12.53
N ASN A 243 4.61 -5.22 12.44
CA ASN A 243 3.82 -5.64 11.28
C ASN A 243 2.59 -4.76 11.09
N GLY A 244 1.92 -4.40 12.19
CA GLY A 244 0.77 -3.49 12.23
C GLY A 244 1.01 -2.11 11.61
N LEU A 245 2.25 -1.63 11.56
CA LEU A 245 2.58 -0.34 10.96
C LEU A 245 2.77 -0.42 9.43
N PHE A 246 3.09 -1.60 8.88
CA PHE A 246 3.29 -1.76 7.44
C PHE A 246 1.97 -1.78 6.68
N LYS A 247 1.97 -1.28 5.43
CA LYS A 247 0.78 -1.26 4.55
C LYS A 247 0.20 -2.65 4.31
N SER A 248 1.05 -3.67 4.24
CA SER A 248 0.69 -5.08 4.03
C SER A 248 -0.14 -5.69 5.16
N PHE A 249 -0.20 -5.06 6.34
CA PHE A 249 -0.93 -5.61 7.48
C PHE A 249 -2.41 -5.89 7.20
N ASP A 250 -3.12 -4.99 6.51
CA ASP A 250 -4.53 -5.22 6.16
C ASP A 250 -4.71 -6.46 5.29
N GLU A 251 -3.75 -6.72 4.40
CA GLU A 251 -3.76 -7.87 3.49
C GLU A 251 -3.49 -9.16 4.26
N ILE A 252 -2.57 -9.13 5.22
CA ILE A 252 -2.28 -10.26 6.12
C ILE A 252 -3.52 -10.59 6.97
N VAL A 253 -4.13 -9.57 7.59
CA VAL A 253 -5.34 -9.73 8.41
C VAL A 253 -6.50 -10.28 7.58
N ARG A 254 -6.75 -9.74 6.39
CA ARG A 254 -7.78 -10.28 5.48
C ARG A 254 -7.51 -11.72 5.08
N ARG A 255 -6.27 -12.05 4.72
CA ARG A 255 -5.89 -13.43 4.33
C ARG A 255 -6.22 -14.45 5.42
N GLN A 256 -5.98 -14.10 6.68
CA GLN A 256 -6.26 -15.00 7.81
C GLN A 256 -7.74 -15.01 8.20
N LEU A 257 -8.43 -13.86 8.14
CA LEU A 257 -9.78 -13.71 8.67
C LEU A 257 -10.89 -13.94 7.65
N ASP A 258 -10.66 -13.72 6.35
CA ASP A 258 -11.67 -13.87 5.29
C ASP A 258 -12.28 -15.28 5.25
N PRO A 259 -11.50 -16.39 5.34
CA PRO A 259 -12.06 -17.75 5.33
C PRO A 259 -13.00 -18.03 6.51
N ILE A 260 -12.71 -17.45 7.67
CA ILE A 260 -13.45 -17.65 8.92
C ILE A 260 -14.37 -16.48 9.26
N TRP A 261 -14.55 -15.51 8.36
CA TRP A 261 -15.19 -14.23 8.64
C TRP A 261 -16.62 -14.39 9.16
N HIS A 262 -17.35 -15.36 8.64
CA HIS A 262 -18.70 -15.68 9.07
C HIS A 262 -18.75 -16.23 10.51
N THR A 263 -17.72 -16.93 10.96
CA THR A 263 -17.61 -17.50 12.32
C THR A 263 -17.05 -16.54 13.38
N LEU A 264 -16.54 -15.37 12.97
CA LEU A 264 -15.96 -14.38 13.88
C LEU A 264 -17.06 -13.58 14.59
N GLY A 265 -16.89 -13.42 15.91
CA GLY A 265 -17.78 -12.63 16.74
C GLY A 265 -17.76 -11.13 16.38
N LYS A 266 -18.83 -10.42 16.75
CA LYS A 266 -18.97 -8.97 16.49
C LYS A 266 -17.80 -8.16 17.08
N LYS A 267 -17.32 -8.52 18.28
CA LYS A 267 -16.17 -7.88 18.94
C LYS A 267 -14.89 -7.94 18.09
N THR A 268 -14.54 -9.12 17.56
CA THR A 268 -13.33 -9.30 16.74
C THR A 268 -13.43 -8.55 15.41
N LYS A 269 -14.61 -8.58 14.76
CA LYS A 269 -14.84 -7.79 13.53
C LYS A 269 -14.68 -6.29 13.77
N GLN A 270 -15.14 -5.81 14.92
CA GLN A 270 -14.95 -4.42 15.32
C GLN A 270 -13.47 -4.10 15.57
N LEU A 271 -12.71 -4.96 16.26
CA LEU A 271 -11.27 -4.75 16.47
C LEU A 271 -10.49 -4.63 15.15
N VAL A 272 -10.86 -5.40 14.12
CA VAL A 272 -10.25 -5.29 12.78
C VAL A 272 -10.56 -3.92 12.15
N SER A 273 -11.80 -3.45 12.29
CA SER A 273 -12.18 -2.10 11.83
C SER A 273 -11.43 -1.02 12.60
N ASP A 274 -11.31 -1.16 13.92
CA ASP A 274 -10.62 -0.23 14.81
C ASP A 274 -9.13 -0.14 14.45
N LEU A 275 -8.45 -1.27 14.23
CA LEU A 275 -7.05 -1.30 13.78
C LEU A 275 -6.86 -0.57 12.44
N LYS A 276 -7.82 -0.71 11.51
CA LYS A 276 -7.80 0.02 10.24
C LYS A 276 -7.96 1.53 10.45
N THR A 277 -8.85 1.96 11.35
CA THR A 277 -9.04 3.38 11.69
C THR A 277 -7.80 3.96 12.37
N LEU A 278 -7.22 3.27 13.36
CA LEU A 278 -6.00 3.69 14.06
C LEU A 278 -4.80 3.86 13.13
N ARG A 279 -4.62 2.94 12.17
CA ARG A 279 -3.57 3.04 11.15
C ARG A 279 -3.77 4.24 10.22
N LYS A 280 -5.02 4.53 9.83
CA LYS A 280 -5.34 5.77 9.08
C LYS A 280 -5.05 7.02 9.90
N LEU A 281 -5.34 7.02 11.20
CA LEU A 281 -5.03 8.15 12.08
C LEU A 281 -3.53 8.44 12.16
N LEU A 282 -2.68 7.41 12.18
CA LEU A 282 -1.22 7.59 12.11
C LEU A 282 -0.77 8.22 10.79
N ASP A 283 -1.31 7.77 9.65
CA ASP A 283 -0.99 8.33 8.33
C ASP A 283 -1.47 9.78 8.20
N TYR A 284 -2.69 10.07 8.68
CA TYR A 284 -3.28 11.40 8.66
C TYR A 284 -2.57 12.41 9.57
N LEU A 285 -2.01 11.97 10.70
CA LEU A 285 -1.23 12.84 11.60
C LEU A 285 -0.06 13.52 10.87
N VAL A 286 0.54 12.82 9.90
CA VAL A 286 1.71 13.27 9.14
C VAL A 286 1.32 14.00 7.85
N ARG A 287 0.11 13.75 7.31
CA ARG A 287 -0.35 14.33 6.04
C ARG A 287 -1.21 15.58 6.19
N TYR A 288 -2.07 15.64 7.20
CA TYR A 288 -2.99 16.75 7.42
C TYR A 288 -2.44 17.78 8.41
N ASP A 289 -2.95 19.00 8.30
CA ASP A 289 -2.72 20.07 9.27
C ASP A 289 -3.43 19.78 10.61
N ALA A 290 -3.03 20.50 11.66
CA ALA A 290 -3.54 20.28 13.01
C ALA A 290 -5.07 20.47 13.12
N VAL A 291 -5.64 21.42 12.38
CA VAL A 291 -7.07 21.74 12.44
C VAL A 291 -7.89 20.67 11.73
N SER A 292 -7.51 20.29 10.50
CA SER A 292 -8.17 19.20 9.77
C SER A 292 -8.08 17.88 10.51
N TYR A 293 -6.93 17.60 11.14
CA TYR A 293 -6.74 16.40 11.95
C TYR A 293 -7.68 16.37 13.16
N LEU A 294 -7.81 17.49 13.90
CA LEU A 294 -8.72 17.59 15.03
C LEU A 294 -10.19 17.43 14.60
N LYS A 295 -10.60 18.09 13.52
CA LYS A 295 -11.95 17.96 12.95
C LYS A 295 -12.28 16.51 12.56
N TYR A 296 -11.32 15.79 11.99
CA TYR A 296 -11.47 14.38 11.67
C TYR A 296 -11.64 13.52 12.93
N LEU A 297 -10.84 13.76 13.97
CA LEU A 297 -10.97 13.07 15.25
C LEU A 297 -12.33 13.32 15.92
N ASP A 298 -12.83 14.56 15.92
CA ASP A 298 -14.14 14.87 16.49
C ASP A 298 -15.27 14.23 15.68
N THR A 299 -15.15 14.19 14.35
CA THR A 299 -16.11 13.48 13.48
C THR A 299 -16.14 11.99 13.79
N LEU A 300 -14.96 11.36 13.93
CA LEU A 300 -14.85 9.96 14.33
C LEU A 300 -15.48 9.70 15.69
N ARG A 301 -15.24 10.59 16.66
CA ARG A 301 -15.83 10.48 17.99
C ARG A 301 -17.35 10.47 17.94
N VAL A 302 -17.97 11.29 17.09
CA VAL A 302 -19.42 11.31 16.91
C VAL A 302 -19.92 10.04 16.21
N SER A 303 -19.29 9.65 15.09
CA SER A 303 -19.77 8.55 14.25
C SER A 303 -19.56 7.16 14.86
N GLU A 304 -18.46 6.97 15.59
CA GLU A 304 -18.03 5.66 16.09
C GLU A 304 -18.31 5.44 17.59
N SER A 305 -18.83 6.46 18.28
CA SER A 305 -18.94 6.59 19.74
C SER A 305 -19.33 5.32 20.51
N PHE A 306 -20.27 4.52 20.02
CA PHE A 306 -20.79 3.35 20.76
C PHE A 306 -20.29 2.00 20.25
N ARG A 307 -19.59 1.96 19.11
CA ARG A 307 -19.13 0.70 18.49
C ARG A 307 -17.63 0.50 18.65
N SER A 308 -16.83 1.55 18.55
CA SER A 308 -15.38 1.44 18.52
C SER A 308 -14.79 1.28 19.91
N ILE A 309 -14.12 0.15 20.14
CA ILE A 309 -13.56 -0.24 21.44
C ILE A 309 -12.36 0.65 21.76
N TRP A 310 -11.62 1.07 20.73
CA TRP A 310 -10.42 1.88 20.87
C TRP A 310 -10.68 3.27 21.48
N ILE A 311 -11.87 3.85 21.27
CA ILE A 311 -12.23 5.18 21.82
C ILE A 311 -12.32 5.13 23.35
N PHE A 312 -12.66 3.98 23.92
CA PHE A 312 -12.78 3.78 25.37
C PHE A 312 -11.48 3.33 26.03
N ALA A 313 -10.41 3.10 25.26
CA ALA A 313 -9.11 2.79 25.82
C ALA A 313 -8.54 3.98 26.61
N GLU A 314 -7.90 3.74 27.75
CA GLU A 314 -7.34 4.80 28.60
C GLU A 314 -6.33 5.70 27.85
N SER A 315 -5.57 5.13 26.92
CA SER A 315 -4.62 5.89 26.09
C SER A 315 -5.29 6.71 24.99
N SER A 316 -6.57 6.48 24.66
CA SER A 316 -7.30 7.26 23.66
C SER A 316 -7.48 8.72 24.12
N TYR A 317 -7.67 8.95 25.42
CA TYR A 317 -7.83 10.29 25.99
C TYR A 317 -6.62 11.17 25.69
N LYS A 318 -5.40 10.58 25.72
CA LYS A 318 -4.15 11.28 25.37
C LYS A 318 -4.14 11.73 23.91
N VAL A 319 -4.71 10.95 22.98
CA VAL A 319 -4.83 11.32 21.56
C VAL A 319 -5.66 12.59 21.40
N PHE A 320 -6.84 12.63 22.02
CA PHE A 320 -7.73 13.79 21.93
C PHE A 320 -7.17 15.02 22.65
N ASP A 321 -6.56 14.85 23.82
CA ASP A 321 -5.95 15.95 24.57
C ASP A 321 -4.77 16.57 23.81
N TYR A 322 -3.84 15.76 23.30
CA TYR A 322 -2.74 16.27 22.49
C TYR A 322 -3.21 16.87 21.17
N ALA A 323 -4.22 16.31 20.51
CA ALA A 323 -4.79 16.90 19.29
C ALA A 323 -5.38 18.29 19.56
N LYS A 324 -6.09 18.47 20.67
CA LYS A 324 -6.59 19.79 21.10
C LYS A 324 -5.46 20.75 21.41
N LYS A 325 -4.40 20.32 22.11
CA LYS A 325 -3.22 21.15 22.42
C LYS A 325 -2.43 21.63 21.19
N ARG A 326 -2.62 20.98 20.03
CA ARG A 326 -2.04 21.41 18.74
C ARG A 326 -2.79 22.58 18.09
N VAL A 327 -4.03 22.85 18.51
CA VAL A 327 -4.91 23.90 17.97
C VAL A 327 -5.23 24.96 19.02
N TYR A 328 -5.34 24.57 20.28
CA TYR A 328 -5.74 25.42 21.39
C TYR A 328 -4.66 25.45 22.46
N ARG A 329 -4.29 26.64 22.93
CA ARG A 329 -3.50 26.83 24.14
C ARG A 329 -4.31 27.62 25.16
N PHE A 330 -4.22 27.19 26.41
CA PHE A 330 -4.73 27.97 27.53
C PHE A 330 -3.64 28.97 27.93
N ALA A 331 -3.82 30.24 27.57
CA ALA A 331 -2.94 31.32 28.00
C ALA A 331 -3.51 31.92 29.29
N LYS A 332 -2.68 32.02 30.34
CA LYS A 332 -2.99 32.92 31.47
C LYS A 332 -2.79 34.35 30.98
N SER A 333 -3.71 35.24 31.35
CA SER A 333 -3.83 36.62 30.89
C SER A 333 -2.71 37.56 31.36
N ASP A 334 -1.43 37.19 31.24
CA ASP A 334 -0.29 38.06 31.57
C ASP A 334 0.88 38.04 30.54
N ASP A 335 0.84 37.23 29.48
CA ASP A 335 1.94 37.15 28.49
C ASP A 335 1.62 37.77 27.12
N THR A 336 0.88 38.89 27.11
CA THR A 336 0.61 39.67 25.89
C THR A 336 1.55 40.86 25.74
N LYS A 337 2.87 40.63 25.67
CA LYS A 337 3.81 41.52 24.95
C LYS A 337 4.95 40.71 24.32
N ILE A 338 4.95 40.63 22.99
CA ILE A 338 5.98 39.97 22.18
C ILE A 338 7.09 41.00 21.82
N SER A 339 8.36 40.63 22.07
CA SER A 339 9.63 41.09 21.44
C SER A 339 10.06 42.56 21.59
N THR A 340 11.30 42.99 21.86
CA THR A 340 12.68 42.45 22.07
C THR A 340 13.58 43.65 22.52
N PRO A 341 14.92 43.52 22.70
CA PRO A 341 15.69 43.22 23.92
C PRO A 341 16.40 44.44 24.57
N SER A 342 16.76 44.39 25.86
CA SER A 342 18.04 44.91 26.38
C SER A 342 18.20 44.81 27.91
N LYS A 343 19.41 44.37 28.30
CA LYS A 343 20.20 44.70 29.50
C LYS A 343 19.60 44.55 30.92
N ASN A 344 20.16 43.57 31.63
CA ASN A 344 20.82 43.70 32.94
C ASN A 344 20.07 44.41 34.09
N LEU A 345 19.69 43.67 35.14
CA LEU A 345 20.31 43.68 36.50
C LEU A 345 19.36 43.20 37.62
N ALA A 346 19.94 42.39 38.51
CA ALA A 346 19.75 42.37 39.97
C ALA A 346 18.43 41.85 40.60
N ARG A 347 18.44 40.56 40.93
CA ARG A 347 18.29 40.00 42.30
C ARG A 347 17.73 40.94 43.39
N LYS A 348 16.52 40.67 43.89
CA LYS A 348 16.24 40.74 45.35
C LYS A 348 14.99 39.94 45.80
N LYS A 349 15.22 39.03 46.75
CA LYS A 349 14.26 38.32 47.59
C LYS A 349 13.51 39.27 48.54
N ARG A 350 12.25 38.97 48.87
CA ARG A 350 11.62 38.98 50.23
C ARG A 350 10.12 38.66 50.09
N LYS A 351 9.60 37.54 50.62
CA LYS A 351 9.31 37.10 52.01
C LYS A 351 7.87 37.41 52.43
N LEU A 352 7.16 36.33 52.73
CA LEU A 352 5.85 36.19 53.38
C LEU A 352 5.71 36.99 54.68
N LYS A 353 4.47 37.38 54.99
CA LYS A 353 3.89 37.35 56.35
C LYS A 353 2.36 37.21 56.28
N GLU A 354 1.87 36.20 56.99
CA GLU A 354 0.50 36.04 57.51
C GLU A 354 0.20 37.14 58.55
N ASP A 355 -1.08 37.47 58.71
CA ASP A 355 -1.69 37.55 60.05
C ASP A 355 -3.24 37.42 59.95
N ASP A 356 -3.75 36.61 60.89
CA ASP A 356 -5.12 36.21 61.19
C ASP A 356 -6.02 37.37 61.69
N SER A 357 -7.34 37.28 61.48
CA SER A 357 -8.35 37.16 62.56
C SER A 357 -9.81 37.36 62.09
N ASN A 358 -10.67 36.51 62.66
CA ASN A 358 -12.10 36.34 62.48
C ASN A 358 -13.00 37.54 62.84
N ASN A 359 -14.18 37.64 62.19
CA ASN A 359 -15.47 37.53 62.90
C ASN A 359 -16.69 37.50 61.96
N ASP A 360 -17.62 36.58 62.29
CA ASP A 360 -18.93 36.36 61.67
C ASP A 360 -19.94 37.49 61.92
N LYS A 361 -20.79 37.78 60.92
CA LYS A 361 -22.27 37.80 61.05
C LYS A 361 -22.97 38.07 59.70
N ALA A 362 -23.99 37.25 59.45
CA ALA A 362 -24.87 37.26 58.29
C ALA A 362 -25.76 38.51 58.20
N ILE A 363 -26.14 38.92 56.97
CA ILE A 363 -27.50 39.31 56.51
C ILE A 363 -27.48 39.40 54.97
N ALA A 364 -28.61 39.00 54.37
CA ALA A 364 -28.88 38.87 52.94
C ALA A 364 -28.71 40.16 52.11
N GLY A 365 -28.29 40.01 50.84
CA GLY A 365 -28.33 41.07 49.85
C GLY A 365 -27.48 40.78 48.60
N THR A 366 -28.14 40.65 47.47
CA THR A 366 -27.64 40.51 46.10
C THR A 366 -26.45 41.41 45.74
N SER A 367 -25.36 40.85 45.19
CA SER A 367 -24.62 41.33 43.99
C SER A 367 -23.16 40.84 43.92
N SER A 368 -22.81 40.31 42.74
CA SER A 368 -21.49 40.27 42.09
C SER A 368 -20.21 40.23 42.94
N THR A 369 -19.47 39.12 42.85
CA THR A 369 -18.00 39.23 42.79
C THR A 369 -17.38 38.13 41.95
N SER A 370 -16.68 38.61 40.93
CA SER A 370 -15.80 37.95 40.00
C SER A 370 -14.74 37.08 40.67
N THR A 371 -14.70 35.80 40.29
CA THR A 371 -13.47 34.98 40.30
C THR A 371 -13.12 34.63 38.86
N SER A 372 -12.67 35.65 38.12
CA SER A 372 -12.05 35.47 36.81
C SER A 372 -10.64 34.89 36.99
N ASN A 373 -10.54 33.57 37.09
CA ASN A 373 -9.31 32.90 36.68
C ASN A 373 -9.19 33.09 35.16
N GLY A 374 -8.52 34.17 34.76
CA GLY A 374 -8.32 34.60 33.38
C GLY A 374 -7.46 33.60 32.59
N VAL A 375 -8.08 32.48 32.21
CA VAL A 375 -7.55 31.56 31.22
C VAL A 375 -8.23 31.89 29.89
N VAL A 376 -7.52 32.60 29.02
CA VAL A 376 -8.01 32.90 27.68
C VAL A 376 -7.60 31.76 26.76
N LEU A 377 -8.58 31.18 26.06
CA LEU A 377 -8.34 30.18 25.03
C LEU A 377 -7.71 30.87 23.80
N GLN A 378 -6.44 30.58 23.53
CA GLN A 378 -5.73 31.10 22.38
C GLN A 378 -5.72 30.04 21.27
N GLU A 379 -6.19 30.42 20.08
CA GLU A 379 -6.06 29.61 18.87
C GLU A 379 -4.61 29.68 18.38
N VAL A 380 -3.92 28.53 18.39
CA VAL A 380 -2.55 28.41 17.93
C VAL A 380 -2.47 27.27 16.94
N LEU A 381 -2.12 27.60 15.69
CA LEU A 381 -1.87 26.59 14.68
C LEU A 381 -0.43 26.09 14.82
N GLU A 382 -0.26 24.83 15.22
CA GLU A 382 1.04 24.19 15.14
C GLU A 382 1.50 24.09 13.68
N GLU A 383 2.56 24.82 13.33
CA GLU A 383 3.18 24.73 12.01
C GLU A 383 3.70 23.31 11.76
N SER A 384 3.34 22.71 10.62
CA SER A 384 3.89 21.40 10.26
C SER A 384 5.41 21.51 10.06
N PRO A 385 6.20 20.62 10.70
CA PRO A 385 7.66 20.71 10.69
C PRO A 385 8.26 20.55 9.28
N LYS A 386 7.50 19.99 8.34
CA LYS A 386 7.90 19.80 6.93
C LYS A 386 8.10 21.11 6.18
N TRP A 387 7.30 22.14 6.46
CA TRP A 387 7.31 23.40 5.70
C TRP A 387 8.55 24.26 5.95
N LYS A 388 9.22 24.07 7.08
CA LYS A 388 10.50 24.75 7.37
C LYS A 388 11.63 24.17 6.54
N VAL A 389 11.59 22.86 6.34
CA VAL A 389 12.61 22.10 5.61
C VAL A 389 12.48 22.30 4.11
N LEU A 390 11.25 22.23 3.57
CA LEU A 390 10.95 22.50 2.16
C LEU A 390 11.48 23.87 1.69
N ARG A 391 11.30 24.90 2.50
CA ARG A 391 11.80 26.26 2.21
C ARG A 391 13.33 26.35 2.20
N VAL A 392 14.03 25.51 2.95
CA VAL A 392 15.49 25.46 2.99
C VAL A 392 16.03 24.64 1.82
N SER A 393 15.41 23.51 1.49
CA SER A 393 15.80 22.67 0.35
C SER A 393 15.59 23.39 -0.98
N GLU A 394 14.47 24.10 -1.19
CA GLU A 394 14.25 24.88 -2.41
C GLU A 394 15.28 26.00 -2.61
N ARG A 395 15.80 26.57 -1.50
CA ARG A 395 16.86 27.59 -1.55
C ARG A 395 18.23 26.98 -1.83
N SER A 396 18.45 25.75 -1.42
CA SER A 396 19.70 25.01 -1.65
C SER A 396 19.78 24.38 -3.04
N LEU A 397 18.64 24.05 -3.66
CA LEU A 397 18.54 23.54 -5.04
C LEU A 397 18.58 24.64 -6.11
N LYS A 398 18.36 25.91 -5.72
CA LYS A 398 18.46 27.09 -6.59
C LYS A 398 19.85 27.74 -6.62
N ARG A 399 20.79 27.20 -5.83
CA ARG A 399 22.22 27.51 -5.89
C ARG A 399 22.93 26.29 -6.44
#